data_AF-A0A1X1ZAT4-F1
#
_entry.id   AF-A0A1X1ZAT4-F1
#
_cell.length_a   1.000
_cell.length_b   1.000
_cell.length_c   1.000
_cell.angle_alpha   90.00
_cell.angle_beta   90.00
_cell.angle_gamma   90.00
#
_symmetry.space_group_name_H-M   'P 1'
#
loop_
_entity.id
_entity.type
_entity.pdbx_description
1 polymer ?
#
loop_
_entity_poly.entity_id
_entity_poly.type
_entity_poly.pdbx_seq_one_letter_code
_entity_poly.pdbx_strand_id
1 'polypeptide(L)'
;MPEIAAAAQVGRSTLHRYFADRERLIYAATLDSIRVIGDILAAAATAEGPAIDAMRRVITALAPEGDRIVFLFADPAVLRDIAAEDRPNSAPILDLITRGQREGVFDPDISAEWIRIALFGLLVKACSEAARGTVPRHSIVPTLTRIFERGVTLTP
;
A
#
# COMPACT_ATOMS: atom_id res chain seq x y z
N MET A 1 -17.70 -13.58 -12.30
CA MET A 1 -16.79 -14.35 -13.19
C MET A 1 -16.84 -13.87 -14.64
N PRO A 2 -18.00 -13.73 -15.31
CA PRO A 2 -18.05 -13.27 -16.71
C PRO A 2 -17.44 -11.88 -16.92
N GLU A 3 -17.76 -10.93 -16.04
CA GLU A 3 -17.20 -9.56 -16.09
C GLU A 3 -15.69 -9.54 -15.91
N ILE A 4 -15.16 -10.35 -14.99
CA ILE A 4 -13.71 -10.47 -14.75
C ILE A 4 -13.02 -11.08 -15.99
N ALA A 5 -13.61 -12.11 -16.60
CA ALA A 5 -13.08 -12.71 -17.82
C ALA A 5 -13.06 -11.69 -18.98
N ALA A 6 -14.13 -10.90 -19.12
CA ALA A 6 -14.21 -9.83 -20.12
C ALA A 6 -13.15 -8.73 -19.87
N ALA A 7 -13.00 -8.27 -18.62
CA ALA A 7 -12.01 -7.27 -18.25
C ALA A 7 -10.56 -7.76 -18.46
N ALA A 8 -10.30 -9.03 -18.17
CA ALA A 8 -9.01 -9.68 -18.42
C ALA A 8 -8.81 -10.10 -19.88
N GLN A 9 -9.78 -9.86 -20.77
CA GLN A 9 -9.76 -10.24 -22.18
C GLN A 9 -9.48 -11.73 -22.43
N VAL A 10 -10.05 -12.59 -21.56
CA VAL A 10 -9.94 -14.06 -21.66
C VAL A 10 -11.31 -14.72 -21.76
N GLY A 11 -11.35 -15.93 -22.31
CA GLY A 11 -12.57 -16.75 -22.31
C GLY A 11 -12.98 -17.18 -20.90
N ARG A 12 -14.29 -17.34 -20.66
CA ARG A 12 -14.83 -17.86 -19.39
C ARG A 12 -14.25 -19.23 -19.02
N SER A 13 -14.09 -20.12 -20.01
CA SER A 13 -13.46 -21.43 -19.83
C SER A 13 -11.99 -21.33 -19.43
N THR A 14 -11.26 -20.38 -20.01
CA THR A 14 -9.87 -20.08 -19.62
C THR A 14 -9.81 -19.64 -18.17
N LEU A 15 -10.63 -18.65 -17.76
CA LEU A 15 -10.63 -18.17 -16.38
C LEU A 15 -11.02 -19.27 -15.39
N HIS A 16 -12.06 -20.05 -15.71
CA HIS A 16 -12.54 -21.14 -14.86
C HIS A 16 -11.54 -22.29 -14.72
N ARG A 17 -10.68 -22.49 -15.72
CA ARG A 17 -9.59 -23.48 -15.64
C ARG A 17 -8.56 -23.11 -14.57
N TYR A 18 -8.32 -21.83 -14.32
CA TYR A 18 -7.41 -21.36 -13.27
C TYR A 18 -8.11 -21.15 -11.93
N PHE A 19 -9.36 -20.67 -11.95
CA PHE A 19 -10.12 -20.37 -10.74
C PHE A 19 -11.53 -20.94 -10.86
N ALA A 20 -11.82 -21.99 -10.10
CA ALA A 20 -13.12 -22.68 -10.15
C ALA A 20 -14.30 -21.79 -9.72
N ASP A 21 -14.04 -20.77 -8.90
CA ASP A 21 -15.04 -19.84 -8.40
C ASP A 21 -14.41 -18.47 -8.10
N ARG A 22 -15.27 -17.52 -7.73
CA ARG A 22 -14.86 -16.15 -7.39
C ARG A 22 -14.00 -16.11 -6.13
N GLU A 23 -14.26 -16.97 -5.16
CA GLU A 23 -13.55 -16.98 -3.87
C GLU A 23 -12.08 -17.37 -4.07
N ARG A 24 -11.82 -18.44 -4.83
CA ARG A 24 -10.46 -18.85 -5.21
C ARG A 24 -9.73 -17.79 -6.02
N LEU A 25 -10.44 -17.09 -6.91
CA LEU A 25 -9.85 -15.98 -7.67
C LEU A 25 -9.43 -14.83 -6.73
N ILE A 26 -10.32 -14.42 -5.82
CA ILE A 26 -10.04 -13.36 -4.86
C ILE A 26 -8.90 -13.77 -3.95
N TYR A 27 -8.90 -14.99 -3.42
CA TYR A 27 -7.82 -15.52 -2.59
C TYR A 27 -6.46 -15.46 -3.32
N ALA A 28 -6.41 -15.93 -4.57
CA ALA A 28 -5.19 -15.87 -5.37
C ALA A 28 -4.74 -14.43 -5.67
N ALA A 29 -5.69 -13.53 -5.98
CA ALA A 29 -5.40 -12.11 -6.18
C ALA A 29 -4.91 -11.41 -4.90
N THR A 30 -5.42 -11.83 -3.73
CA THR A 30 -4.97 -11.34 -2.41
C THR A 30 -3.52 -11.74 -2.18
N LEU A 31 -3.19 -13.03 -2.33
CA LEU A 31 -1.81 -13.50 -2.17
C LEU A 31 -0.84 -12.83 -3.16
N ASP A 32 -1.22 -12.70 -4.42
CA ASP A 32 -0.40 -12.01 -5.42
C ASP A 32 -0.19 -10.53 -5.05
N SER A 33 -1.23 -9.84 -4.58
CA SER A 33 -1.13 -8.44 -4.17
C SER A 33 -0.26 -8.26 -2.94
N ILE A 34 -0.36 -9.15 -1.94
CA ILE A 34 0.52 -9.13 -0.76
C ILE A 34 1.98 -9.29 -1.19
N ARG A 35 2.26 -10.28 -2.05
CA ARG A 35 3.61 -10.53 -2.57
C ARG A 35 4.16 -9.31 -3.30
N VAL A 36 3.41 -8.74 -4.24
CA VAL A 36 3.85 -7.57 -5.03
C VAL A 36 4.12 -6.36 -4.14
N ILE A 37 3.24 -6.07 -3.18
CA ILE A 37 3.43 -4.96 -2.24
C ILE A 37 4.65 -5.22 -1.33
N GLY A 38 4.85 -6.47 -0.88
CA GLY A 38 6.04 -6.87 -0.14
C GLY A 38 7.34 -6.67 -0.92
N ASP A 39 7.37 -7.10 -2.19
CA ASP A 39 8.52 -6.95 -3.10
C ASP A 39 8.85 -5.46 -3.33
N ILE A 40 7.83 -4.62 -3.49
CA ILE A 40 7.98 -3.17 -3.65
C ILE A 40 8.55 -2.52 -2.39
N LEU A 41 8.06 -2.90 -1.21
CA LEU A 41 8.58 -2.39 0.06
C LEU A 41 10.03 -2.83 0.30
N ALA A 42 10.39 -4.05 -0.07
CA ALA A 42 11.77 -4.52 -0.02
C ALA A 42 12.67 -3.71 -0.97
N ALA A 43 12.23 -3.48 -2.20
CA ALA A 43 12.98 -2.70 -3.20
C ALA A 43 13.11 -1.20 -2.83
N ALA A 44 12.20 -0.66 -2.01
CA ALA A 44 12.29 0.71 -1.51
C ALA A 44 13.48 0.94 -0.56
N ALA A 45 14.15 -0.12 -0.11
CA ALA A 45 15.34 -0.08 0.74
C ALA A 45 15.13 0.82 1.97
N THR A 46 14.12 0.52 2.80
CA THR A 46 13.70 1.37 3.92
C THR A 46 14.79 1.60 4.98
N ALA A 47 15.77 0.70 5.05
CA ALA A 47 16.91 0.79 5.95
C ALA A 47 18.05 1.69 5.43
N GLU A 48 18.00 2.17 4.19
CA GLU A 48 19.11 2.86 3.53
C GLU A 48 18.90 4.37 3.38
N GLY A 49 19.96 5.15 3.63
CA GLY A 49 19.97 6.61 3.48
C GLY A 49 19.10 7.35 4.51
N PRO A 50 18.93 8.67 4.37
CA PRO A 50 18.11 9.48 5.27
C PRO A 50 16.67 8.97 5.36
N ALA A 51 16.09 8.91 6.57
CA ALA A 51 14.74 8.38 6.77
C ALA A 51 13.67 9.10 5.92
N ILE A 52 13.83 10.41 5.71
CA ILE A 52 12.92 11.20 4.86
C ILE A 52 12.93 10.72 3.41
N ASP A 53 14.11 10.45 2.87
CA ASP A 53 14.27 10.02 1.48
C ASP A 53 13.81 8.57 1.31
N ALA A 54 14.04 7.72 2.31
CA ALA A 54 13.49 6.37 2.34
C ALA A 54 11.94 6.38 2.35
N MET A 55 11.32 7.27 3.11
CA MET A 55 9.85 7.40 3.12
C MET A 55 9.31 7.92 1.79
N ARG A 56 10.00 8.89 1.16
CA ARG A 56 9.65 9.34 -0.19
C ARG A 56 9.72 8.21 -1.22
N ARG A 57 10.73 7.33 -1.14
CA ARG A 57 10.81 6.12 -1.99
C ARG A 57 9.62 5.19 -1.77
N VAL A 58 9.25 4.92 -0.51
CA VAL A 58 8.07 4.11 -0.18
C VAL A 58 6.80 4.68 -0.82
N ILE A 59 6.51 5.97 -0.61
CA ILE A 59 5.33 6.63 -1.18
C ILE A 59 5.33 6.55 -2.71
N THR A 60 6.48 6.83 -3.32
CA THR A 60 6.65 6.81 -4.78
C THR A 60 6.47 5.41 -5.36
N ALA A 61 6.93 4.38 -4.64
CA ALA A 61 6.87 3.01 -5.10
C ALA A 61 5.48 2.36 -4.91
N LEU A 62 4.75 2.73 -3.84
CA LEU A 62 3.41 2.19 -3.58
C LEU A 62 2.29 2.85 -4.39
N ALA A 63 2.40 4.15 -4.69
CA ALA A 63 1.32 4.88 -5.36
C ALA A 63 0.92 4.32 -6.75
N PRO A 64 1.85 3.84 -7.60
CA PRO A 64 1.51 3.16 -8.86
C PRO A 64 0.64 1.90 -8.66
N GLU A 65 0.82 1.17 -7.56
CA GLU A 65 0.04 -0.02 -7.21
C GLU A 65 -1.27 0.32 -6.48
N GLY A 66 -1.80 1.53 -6.68
CA GLY A 66 -2.98 2.02 -5.97
C GLY A 66 -4.20 1.09 -6.05
N ASP A 67 -4.39 0.37 -7.14
CA ASP A 67 -5.49 -0.58 -7.30
C ASP A 67 -5.32 -1.79 -6.36
N ARG A 68 -4.08 -2.28 -6.18
CA ARG A 68 -3.75 -3.35 -5.22
C ARG A 68 -3.85 -2.88 -3.78
N ILE A 69 -3.40 -1.65 -3.51
CA ILE A 69 -3.53 -1.01 -2.19
C ILE A 69 -5.01 -0.89 -1.80
N VAL A 70 -5.85 -0.38 -2.70
CA VAL A 70 -7.29 -0.29 -2.46
C VAL A 70 -7.90 -1.69 -2.28
N PHE A 71 -7.53 -2.65 -3.14
CA PHE A 71 -8.02 -4.01 -3.04
C PHE A 71 -7.68 -4.68 -1.69
N LEU A 72 -6.46 -4.53 -1.20
CA LEU A 72 -6.02 -5.16 0.06
C LEU A 72 -6.57 -4.47 1.31
N PHE A 73 -6.71 -3.14 1.30
CA PHE A 73 -6.87 -2.36 2.53
C PHE A 73 -8.19 -1.58 2.63
N ALA A 74 -9.02 -1.51 1.58
CA ALA A 74 -10.32 -0.82 1.66
C ALA A 74 -11.42 -1.67 2.31
N ASP A 75 -11.31 -3.00 2.26
CA ASP A 75 -12.26 -3.94 2.89
C ASP A 75 -11.49 -4.98 3.73
N PRO A 76 -11.62 -4.97 5.07
CA PRO A 76 -10.98 -5.95 5.94
C PRO A 76 -11.35 -7.40 5.63
N ALA A 77 -12.49 -7.66 4.97
CA ALA A 77 -12.90 -9.00 4.60
C ALA A 77 -11.93 -9.69 3.62
N VAL A 78 -11.17 -8.91 2.82
CA VAL A 78 -10.22 -9.44 1.82
C VAL A 78 -9.08 -10.23 2.48
N LEU A 79 -8.69 -9.86 3.70
CA LEU A 79 -7.61 -10.50 4.46
C LEU A 79 -8.10 -11.53 5.49
N ARG A 80 -9.41 -11.78 5.58
CA ARG A 80 -10.02 -12.61 6.62
C ARG A 80 -9.46 -14.03 6.63
N ASP A 81 -9.36 -14.63 5.45
CA ASP A 81 -8.97 -16.04 5.28
C ASP A 81 -7.46 -16.20 5.00
N ILE A 82 -6.70 -15.11 5.12
CA ILE A 82 -5.24 -15.11 4.99
C ILE A 82 -4.61 -15.44 6.35
N ALA A 83 -3.74 -16.46 6.35
CA ALA A 83 -2.95 -16.87 7.50
C ALA A 83 -2.12 -15.70 8.03
N ALA A 84 -1.87 -15.64 9.34
CA ALA A 84 -1.27 -14.46 9.97
C ALA A 84 0.13 -14.16 9.43
N GLU A 85 0.91 -15.20 9.14
CA GLU A 85 2.24 -15.18 8.55
C GLU A 85 2.27 -14.66 7.10
N ASP A 86 1.16 -14.82 6.37
CA ASP A 86 1.01 -14.39 4.98
C ASP A 86 0.38 -13.00 4.86
N ARG A 87 0.05 -12.32 5.97
CA ARG A 87 -0.54 -10.97 5.93
C ARG A 87 0.52 -9.92 5.56
N PRO A 88 0.10 -8.74 5.04
CA PRO A 88 1.01 -7.64 4.78
C PRO A 88 1.90 -7.30 5.98
N ASN A 89 3.21 -7.39 5.79
CA ASN A 89 4.19 -7.07 6.82
C ASN A 89 4.40 -5.54 6.91
N SER A 90 3.98 -4.96 8.04
CA SER A 90 4.17 -3.53 8.32
C SER A 90 5.49 -3.19 9.02
N ALA A 91 6.27 -4.19 9.46
CA ALA A 91 7.50 -3.98 10.22
C ALA A 91 8.51 -3.06 9.50
N PRO A 92 8.80 -3.21 8.19
CA PRO A 92 9.75 -2.33 7.51
C PRO A 92 9.39 -0.84 7.56
N ILE A 93 8.08 -0.53 7.60
CA ILE A 93 7.59 0.85 7.72
C ILE A 93 7.69 1.35 9.15
N LEU A 94 7.34 0.53 10.15
CA LEU A 94 7.48 0.89 11.56
C LEU A 94 8.96 1.10 11.94
N ASP A 95 9.85 0.26 11.42
CA ASP A 95 11.29 0.39 11.63
C ASP A 95 11.83 1.67 11.00
N LEU A 96 11.39 2.01 9.79
CA LEU A 96 11.72 3.27 9.13
C LEU A 96 11.24 4.48 9.94
N ILE A 97 10.01 4.45 10.44
CA ILE A 97 9.45 5.54 11.26
C ILE A 97 10.26 5.68 12.56
N THR A 98 10.47 4.57 13.28
CA THR A 98 11.22 4.57 14.55
C THR A 98 12.65 5.04 14.36
N ARG A 99 13.31 4.64 13.27
CA ARG A 99 14.63 5.14 12.89
C ARG A 99 14.60 6.63 12.61
N GLY A 100 13.64 7.12 11.83
CA GLY A 100 13.49 8.54 11.53
C GLY A 100 13.23 9.39 12.78
N GLN A 101 12.52 8.86 13.78
CA GLN A 101 12.36 9.52 15.09
C GLN A 101 13.69 9.63 15.85
N ARG A 102 14.49 8.55 15.85
CA ARG A 102 15.84 8.57 16.46
C ARG A 102 16.80 9.51 15.74
N GLU A 103 16.63 9.68 14.42
CA GLU A 103 17.38 10.62 13.60
C GLU A 103 16.91 12.08 13.74
N GLY A 104 15.83 12.34 14.48
CA GLY A 104 15.24 13.68 14.62
C GLY A 104 14.51 14.18 13.36
N VAL A 105 14.20 13.28 12.42
CA VAL A 105 13.50 13.58 11.16
C VAL A 105 11.99 13.57 11.36
N PHE A 106 11.48 12.58 12.10
CA PHE A 106 10.06 12.46 12.43
C PHE A 106 9.81 12.83 13.89
N ASP A 107 8.64 13.39 14.15
CA ASP A 107 8.20 13.85 15.46
C ASP A 107 8.16 12.66 16.45
N PRO A 108 8.99 12.68 17.52
CA PRO A 108 9.02 11.61 18.51
C PRO A 108 7.80 11.60 19.44
N ASP A 109 7.02 12.68 19.50
CA ASP A 109 5.82 12.77 20.35
C ASP A 109 4.61 12.07 19.71
N ILE A 110 4.66 11.82 18.40
CA ILE A 110 3.66 11.03 17.68
C ILE A 110 4.09 9.57 17.70
N SER A 111 3.27 8.66 18.24
CA SER A 111 3.63 7.23 18.22
C SER A 111 3.85 6.74 16.78
N ALA A 112 4.84 5.85 16.58
CA ALA A 112 5.15 5.30 15.26
C ALA A 112 3.93 4.65 14.58
N GLU A 113 3.04 4.04 15.36
CA GLU A 113 1.81 3.43 14.87
C GLU A 113 0.82 4.46 14.33
N TRP A 114 0.67 5.63 14.98
CA TRP A 114 -0.17 6.71 14.46
C TRP A 114 0.38 7.29 13.16
N ILE A 115 1.71 7.44 13.03
CA ILE A 115 2.35 7.87 11.78
C ILE A 115 2.07 6.86 10.66
N ARG A 116 2.19 5.55 10.96
CA ARG A 116 1.87 4.47 10.03
C ARG A 116 0.39 4.51 9.60
N ILE A 117 -0.54 4.62 10.56
CA ILE A 117 -1.98 4.72 10.30
C ILE A 117 -2.29 5.92 9.40
N ALA A 118 -1.72 7.09 9.70
CA ALA A 118 -1.92 8.29 8.91
C ALA A 118 -1.41 8.13 7.46
N LEU A 119 -0.20 7.59 7.30
CA LEU A 119 0.41 7.32 5.99
C LEU A 119 -0.48 6.41 5.13
N PHE A 120 -0.82 5.23 5.65
CA PHE A 120 -1.61 4.24 4.90
C PHE A 120 -3.07 4.69 4.72
N GLY A 121 -3.66 5.37 5.70
CA GLY A 121 -5.00 5.93 5.58
C GLY A 121 -5.09 6.95 4.45
N LEU A 122 -4.13 7.87 4.36
CA LEU A 122 -4.03 8.83 3.26
C LEU A 122 -3.78 8.15 1.92
N LEU A 123 -2.87 7.16 1.88
CA LEU A 123 -2.54 6.44 0.65
C LEU A 123 -3.76 5.70 0.09
N VAL A 124 -4.42 4.87 0.90
CA VAL A 124 -5.62 4.11 0.50
C VAL A 124 -6.72 5.06 0.03
N LYS A 125 -6.95 6.14 0.78
CA LYS A 125 -7.98 7.12 0.41
C LYS A 125 -7.65 7.85 -0.90
N ALA A 126 -6.41 8.30 -1.08
CA ALA A 126 -5.97 8.98 -2.30
C ALA A 126 -6.06 8.06 -3.53
N CYS A 127 -5.62 6.81 -3.41
CA CYS A 127 -5.74 5.82 -4.48
C CYS A 127 -7.21 5.52 -4.81
N SER A 128 -8.08 5.38 -3.81
CA SER A 128 -9.51 5.17 -4.00
C SER A 128 -10.19 6.34 -4.73
N GLU A 129 -9.91 7.57 -4.30
CA GLU A 129 -10.45 8.78 -4.95
C GLU A 129 -9.91 8.96 -6.37
N ALA A 130 -8.66 8.59 -6.63
CA ALA A 130 -8.09 8.64 -7.96
C ALA A 130 -8.68 7.58 -8.90
N ALA A 131 -8.99 6.38 -8.39
CA ALA A 131 -9.70 5.35 -9.13
C ALA A 131 -11.13 5.80 -9.51
N ARG A 132 -11.76 6.65 -8.70
CA ARG A 132 -13.07 7.27 -8.96
C ARG A 132 -13.00 8.51 -9.86
N GLY A 133 -11.81 9.02 -10.17
CA GLY A 133 -11.61 10.24 -10.94
C GLY A 133 -11.81 11.55 -10.16
N THR A 134 -11.97 11.49 -8.84
CA THR A 134 -12.12 12.68 -7.98
C THR A 134 -10.82 13.50 -7.91
N VAL A 135 -9.68 12.81 -7.92
CA VAL A 135 -8.34 13.44 -7.92
C VAL A 135 -7.46 12.85 -9.02
N PRO A 136 -6.50 13.61 -9.57
CA PRO A 136 -5.59 13.08 -10.58
C PRO A 136 -4.60 12.05 -9.99
N ARG A 137 -4.41 10.89 -10.64
CA ARG A 137 -3.43 9.87 -10.19
C ARG A 137 -2.01 10.44 -10.05
N HIS A 138 -1.60 11.33 -10.96
CA HIS A 138 -0.27 11.94 -10.93
C HIS A 138 -0.04 12.88 -9.75
N SER A 139 -1.10 13.37 -9.08
CA SER A 139 -0.96 14.24 -7.91
C SER A 139 -0.79 13.47 -6.61
N ILE A 140 -1.04 12.15 -6.58
CA ILE A 140 -1.00 11.35 -5.35
C ILE A 140 0.36 11.49 -4.65
N VAL A 141 1.45 11.16 -5.35
CA VAL A 141 2.81 11.19 -4.78
C VAL A 141 3.17 12.59 -4.25
N PRO A 142 3.16 13.67 -5.05
CA PRO A 142 3.58 14.98 -4.56
C PRO A 142 2.68 15.53 -3.45
N THR A 143 1.37 15.29 -3.50
CA THR A 143 0.43 15.76 -2.48
C THR A 143 0.56 14.97 -1.18
N LEU A 144 0.63 13.65 -1.26
CA LEU A 144 0.75 12.78 -0.08
C LEU A 144 2.08 13.01 0.63
N THR A 145 3.19 13.06 -0.10
CA THR A 145 4.50 13.42 0.46
C THR A 145 4.45 14.76 1.18
N ARG A 146 3.87 15.80 0.55
CA ARG A 146 3.75 17.13 1.18
C ARG A 146 2.91 17.13 2.46
N ILE A 147 1.78 16.42 2.47
CA ILE A 147 0.90 16.33 3.64
C ILE A 147 1.60 15.56 4.76
N PHE A 148 2.20 14.41 4.42
CA PHE A 148 2.90 13.56 5.37
C PHE A 148 4.04 14.31 6.05
N GLU A 149 4.93 14.93 5.26
CA GLU A 149 6.08 15.66 5.80
C GLU A 149 5.62 16.77 6.75
N ARG A 150 4.70 17.63 6.31
CA ARG A 150 4.20 18.72 7.17
C ARG A 150 3.46 18.25 8.43
N GLY A 151 2.95 17.02 8.44
CA GLY A 151 2.21 16.48 9.57
C GLY A 151 3.07 15.73 10.59
N VAL A 152 4.23 15.23 10.19
CA VAL A 152 5.03 14.30 11.01
C VAL A 152 6.51 14.65 11.12
N THR A 153 6.99 15.68 10.43
CA THR A 153 8.36 16.18 10.61
C THR A 153 8.39 17.33 11.60
N LEU A 154 9.46 17.41 12.40
CA LEU A 154 9.72 18.59 13.21
C LEU A 154 9.91 19.80 12.29
N THR A 155 9.20 20.90 12.57
CA THR A 155 9.47 22.16 11.85
C THR A 155 10.84 22.66 12.32
N PRO A 156 11.74 23.10 11.42
CA PRO A 156 12.97 23.76 11.85
C PRO A 156 12.70 25.04 12.65
#